data_AF-A0A418W7W8-F1
#
_entry.id   AF-A0A418W7W8-F1
#
_cell.length_a   1.000
_cell.length_b   1.000
_cell.length_c   1.000
_cell.angle_alpha   90.00
_cell.angle_beta   90.00
_cell.angle_gamma   90.00
#
_symmetry.space_group_name_H-M   'P 1'
#
loop_
_entity.id
_entity.type
_entity.pdbx_description
1 polymer ?
#
loop_
_entity_poly.entity_id
_entity_poly.type
_entity_poly.pdbx_seq_one_letter_code
_entity_poly.pdbx_strand_id
1 'polypeptide(L)'
;MASEGAYYLRRAPGAEAFRAAWEAALDFGVQNLRDIAVERAIEGVPVPVFHKGEQVGEKRWFNDRLLMFILKHHVGVYALPASRRDQRPDPEPPRDGETVMAEIRQRLATIRDRQLHEIAADPDKRAAWEVLYGPHDWEKHEPAA
;
A
#
# COMPACT_ATOMS: atom_id res chain seq x y z
N MET A 1 -5.49 -60.62 -1.95
CA MET A 1 -6.12 -59.28 -1.83
C MET A 1 -5.32 -58.35 -2.70
N ALA A 2 -5.95 -57.70 -3.68
CA ALA A 2 -5.25 -57.01 -4.76
C ALA A 2 -4.32 -55.91 -4.21
N SER A 3 -3.02 -56.19 -4.21
CA SER A 3 -1.94 -55.21 -4.10
C SER A 3 -1.77 -54.44 -5.41
N GLU A 4 -2.85 -54.30 -6.18
CA GLU A 4 -2.86 -53.78 -7.54
C GLU A 4 -3.55 -52.42 -7.51
N GLY A 5 -2.74 -51.38 -7.60
CA GLY A 5 -3.22 -50.01 -7.62
C GLY A 5 -2.15 -49.10 -8.21
N ALA A 6 -2.56 -47.94 -8.69
CA ALA A 6 -1.67 -47.02 -9.39
C ALA A 6 -0.42 -46.62 -8.57
N TYR A 7 -0.54 -46.54 -7.24
CA TYR A 7 0.58 -46.27 -6.34
C TYR A 7 1.60 -47.41 -6.25
N TYR A 8 1.14 -48.67 -6.34
CA TYR A 8 2.01 -49.84 -6.39
C TYR A 8 2.74 -49.89 -7.74
N LEU A 9 2.01 -49.69 -8.84
CA LEU A 9 2.58 -49.61 -10.19
C LEU A 9 3.64 -48.50 -10.32
N ARG A 10 3.44 -47.35 -9.68
CA ARG A 10 4.43 -46.26 -9.65
C ARG A 10 5.75 -46.64 -8.98
N ARG A 11 5.72 -47.57 -8.02
CA ARG A 11 6.89 -48.00 -7.23
C ARG A 11 7.51 -49.30 -7.73
N ALA A 12 6.91 -49.94 -8.74
CA ALA A 12 7.39 -51.19 -9.28
C ALA A 12 8.70 -50.99 -10.07
N PRO A 13 9.65 -51.94 -10.00
CA PRO A 13 10.84 -51.90 -10.85
C PRO A 13 10.44 -51.98 -12.33
N GLY A 14 11.05 -51.15 -13.19
CA GLY A 14 10.70 -51.08 -14.62
C GLY A 14 9.54 -50.13 -14.96
N ALA A 15 8.96 -49.44 -13.97
CA ALA A 15 7.86 -48.50 -14.15
C ALA A 15 8.31 -47.04 -14.36
N GLU A 16 9.55 -46.81 -14.82
CA GLU A 16 10.13 -45.46 -14.96
C GLU A 16 9.30 -44.57 -15.87
N ALA A 17 8.84 -45.11 -17.01
CA ALA A 17 7.98 -44.38 -17.95
C ALA A 17 6.62 -44.03 -17.35
N PHE A 18 6.02 -44.95 -16.59
CA PHE A 18 4.74 -44.71 -15.92
C PHE A 18 4.88 -43.65 -14.82
N ARG A 19 5.96 -43.70 -14.03
CA ARG A 19 6.26 -42.69 -13.01
C ARG A 19 6.45 -41.31 -13.64
N ALA A 20 7.18 -41.20 -14.74
CA ALA A 20 7.38 -39.93 -15.44
C ALA A 20 6.05 -39.36 -15.97
N ALA A 21 5.21 -40.19 -16.59
CA ALA A 21 3.88 -39.77 -17.05
C ALA A 21 2.96 -39.35 -15.89
N TRP A 22 3.04 -40.06 -14.76
CA TRP A 22 2.29 -39.74 -13.55
C TRP A 22 2.70 -38.38 -12.97
N GLU A 23 4.00 -38.13 -12.86
CA GLU A 23 4.54 -36.85 -12.38
C GLU A 23 4.11 -35.70 -13.29
N ALA A 24 4.22 -35.87 -14.61
CA ALA A 24 3.75 -34.88 -15.58
C ALA A 24 2.24 -34.58 -15.45
N ALA A 25 1.42 -35.61 -15.21
CA ALA A 25 -0.01 -35.44 -14.98
C ALA A 25 -0.32 -34.70 -13.67
N LEU A 26 0.45 -34.94 -12.61
CA LEU A 26 0.32 -34.20 -11.36
C LEU A 26 0.71 -32.72 -11.54
N ASP A 27 1.82 -32.45 -12.23
CA ASP A 27 2.25 -31.08 -12.52
C ASP A 27 1.20 -30.33 -13.32
N PHE A 28 0.64 -30.96 -14.36
CA PHE A 28 -0.47 -30.40 -15.13
C PHE A 28 -1.71 -30.15 -14.24
N GLY A 29 -2.05 -31.10 -13.38
CA GLY A 29 -3.14 -30.95 -12.41
C GLY A 29 -2.95 -29.75 -11.49
N VAL A 30 -1.72 -29.49 -11.03
CA VAL A 30 -1.39 -28.32 -10.21
C VAL A 30 -1.54 -27.02 -11.00
N GLN A 31 -1.15 -26.97 -12.27
CA GLN A 31 -1.38 -25.80 -13.12
C GLN A 31 -2.88 -25.54 -13.30
N ASN A 32 -3.68 -26.58 -13.58
CA ASN A 32 -5.13 -26.44 -13.72
C ASN A 32 -5.80 -25.95 -12.42
N LEU A 33 -5.34 -26.42 -11.25
CA LEU A 33 -5.82 -25.91 -9.96
C LEU A 33 -5.54 -24.42 -9.78
N ARG A 34 -4.43 -23.90 -10.32
CA ARG A 34 -4.13 -22.46 -10.31
C ARG A 34 -5.15 -21.70 -11.15
N ASP A 35 -5.45 -22.16 -12.35
CA ASP A 35 -6.41 -21.48 -13.23
C ASP A 35 -7.80 -21.42 -12.60
N ILE A 36 -8.25 -22.54 -12.03
CA ILE A 36 -9.51 -22.62 -11.27
C ILE A 36 -9.49 -21.67 -10.06
N ALA A 37 -8.37 -21.57 -9.35
CA ALA A 37 -8.24 -20.68 -8.21
C ALA A 37 -8.36 -19.20 -8.61
N VAL A 38 -7.74 -18.81 -9.72
CA VAL A 38 -7.83 -17.45 -10.27
C VAL A 38 -9.25 -17.15 -10.72
N GLU A 39 -9.88 -18.04 -11.48
CA GLU A 39 -11.28 -17.89 -11.91
C GLU A 39 -12.20 -17.71 -10.69
N ARG A 40 -12.08 -18.56 -9.67
CA ARG A 40 -12.91 -18.45 -8.45
C ARG A 40 -12.65 -17.19 -7.64
N ALA A 41 -11.44 -16.64 -7.70
CA ALA A 41 -11.12 -15.38 -7.04
C ALA A 41 -11.72 -14.18 -7.79
N ILE A 42 -11.81 -14.24 -9.12
CA ILE A 42 -12.37 -13.18 -9.98
C ILE A 42 -13.90 -13.26 -10.02
N GLU A 43 -14.46 -14.42 -10.33
CA GLU A 43 -15.90 -14.62 -10.58
C GLU A 43 -16.69 -14.93 -9.29
N GLY A 44 -15.98 -15.31 -8.22
CA GLY A 44 -16.60 -15.81 -7.00
C GLY A 44 -17.31 -17.15 -7.21
N VAL A 45 -17.87 -17.69 -6.12
CA VAL A 45 -18.62 -18.95 -6.14
C VAL A 45 -20.11 -18.65 -5.99
N PRO A 46 -20.98 -19.21 -6.85
CA PRO A 46 -22.42 -19.09 -6.68
C PRO A 46 -22.86 -19.82 -5.41
N VAL A 47 -23.57 -19.10 -4.53
CA VAL A 47 -24.14 -19.65 -3.31
C VAL A 47 -25.65 -19.47 -3.37
N PRO A 48 -26.43 -20.58 -3.39
CA PRO A 48 -27.89 -20.48 -3.42
C PRO A 48 -28.42 -19.84 -2.13
N VAL A 49 -29.43 -18.98 -2.28
CA VAL A 49 -30.13 -18.34 -1.16
C VAL A 49 -31.48 -19.01 -1.00
N PHE A 50 -31.73 -19.59 0.17
CA PHE A 50 -32.99 -20.28 0.49
C PHE A 50 -33.84 -19.45 1.44
N HIS A 51 -35.15 -19.43 1.20
CA HIS A 51 -36.15 -18.90 2.11
C HIS A 51 -37.31 -19.89 2.21
N LYS A 52 -37.67 -20.29 3.44
CA LYS A 52 -38.74 -21.27 3.69
C LYS A 52 -38.59 -22.60 2.94
N GLY A 53 -37.37 -23.04 2.69
CA GLY A 53 -37.08 -24.31 2.00
C GLY A 53 -37.06 -24.21 0.47
N GLU A 54 -37.41 -23.06 -0.10
CA GLU A 54 -37.33 -22.81 -1.55
C GLU A 54 -36.12 -21.94 -1.87
N GLN A 55 -35.45 -22.24 -2.99
CA GLN A 55 -34.36 -21.40 -3.49
C GLN A 55 -34.96 -20.13 -4.10
N VAL A 56 -34.68 -18.99 -3.47
CA VAL A 56 -35.21 -17.68 -3.87
C VAL A 56 -34.20 -16.86 -4.68
N GLY A 57 -32.96 -17.32 -4.80
CA GLY A 57 -31.95 -16.67 -5.61
C GLY A 57 -30.56 -17.27 -5.44
N GLU A 58 -29.57 -16.50 -5.89
CA GLU A 58 -28.15 -16.84 -5.82
C GLU A 58 -27.35 -15.58 -5.46
N LYS A 59 -26.38 -15.71 -4.57
CA LYS A 59 -25.40 -14.67 -4.28
C LYS A 59 -24.01 -15.15 -4.67
N ARG A 60 -23.12 -14.22 -5.03
CA ARG A 60 -21.71 -14.55 -5.26
C ARG A 60 -20.93 -14.43 -3.95
N TRP A 61 -20.20 -15.48 -3.60
CA TRP A 61 -19.28 -15.48 -2.47
C TRP A 61 -17.84 -15.38 -2.97
N PHE A 62 -17.16 -14.31 -2.57
CA PHE A 62 -15.75 -14.08 -2.86
C PHE A 62 -14.91 -14.50 -1.67
N ASN A 63 -13.81 -15.21 -1.93
CA ASN A 63 -12.90 -15.68 -0.89
C ASN A 63 -11.65 -14.80 -0.86
N ASP A 64 -11.64 -13.80 0.01
CA ASP A 64 -10.53 -12.87 0.14
C ASP A 64 -9.22 -13.55 0.56
N ARG A 65 -9.28 -14.68 1.27
CA ARG A 65 -8.07 -15.46 1.59
C ARG A 65 -7.48 -16.10 0.34
N LEU A 66 -8.32 -16.61 -0.56
CA LEU A 66 -7.87 -17.15 -1.85
C LEU A 66 -7.26 -16.04 -2.71
N LEU A 67 -7.93 -14.88 -2.79
CA LEU A 67 -7.43 -13.71 -3.49
C LEU A 67 -6.06 -13.28 -2.94
N MET A 68 -5.95 -13.08 -1.63
CA MET A 68 -4.69 -12.68 -0.98
C MET A 68 -3.58 -13.73 -1.15
N PHE A 69 -3.91 -15.03 -1.14
CA PHE A 69 -2.96 -16.09 -1.43
C PHE A 69 -2.42 -15.99 -2.86
N ILE A 70 -3.29 -15.86 -3.85
CA ILE A 70 -2.90 -15.67 -5.26
C ILE A 70 -2.01 -14.43 -5.38
N LEU A 71 -2.42 -13.29 -4.82
CA LEU A 71 -1.64 -12.05 -4.87
C LEU A 71 -0.24 -12.23 -4.27
N LYS A 72 -0.13 -12.86 -3.09
CA LYS A 72 1.16 -13.10 -2.44
C LYS A 72 2.10 -13.99 -3.26
N HIS A 73 1.57 -14.99 -3.96
CA HIS A 73 2.36 -15.98 -4.69
C HIS A 73 2.55 -15.68 -6.18
N HIS A 74 1.78 -14.75 -6.76
CA HIS A 74 1.88 -14.35 -8.17
C HIS A 74 2.34 -12.90 -8.37
N VAL A 75 1.93 -11.97 -7.49
CA VAL A 75 2.30 -10.55 -7.59
C VAL A 75 3.65 -10.26 -6.91
N GLY A 76 4.25 -11.24 -6.24
CA GLY A 76 5.67 -11.18 -5.85
C GLY A 76 6.63 -11.03 -7.04
N VAL A 77 6.18 -11.29 -8.27
CA VAL A 77 6.93 -11.03 -9.51
C VAL A 77 6.82 -9.56 -9.94
N TYR A 78 5.69 -8.89 -9.68
CA TYR A 78 5.60 -7.42 -9.66
C TYR A 78 6.01 -6.92 -8.28
N ALA A 79 7.20 -7.27 -7.84
CA ALA A 79 7.75 -6.74 -6.62
C ALA A 79 7.73 -5.20 -6.71
N LEU A 80 6.83 -4.57 -5.93
CA LEU A 80 7.24 -3.38 -5.19
C LEU A 80 8.63 -3.75 -4.65
N PRO A 81 9.69 -3.04 -5.06
CA PRO A 81 11.03 -3.53 -4.85
C PRO A 81 11.18 -3.85 -3.37
N ALA A 82 11.65 -5.07 -3.09
CA ALA A 82 11.82 -5.61 -1.74
C ALA A 82 12.68 -4.71 -0.83
N SER A 83 13.24 -3.63 -1.38
CA SER A 83 14.01 -2.59 -0.74
C SER A 83 13.23 -1.45 -0.06
N ARG A 84 11.89 -1.30 -0.18
CA ARG A 84 11.24 -0.18 0.56
C ARG A 84 11.19 -0.38 2.08
N ARG A 85 11.25 -1.62 2.58
CA ARG A 85 11.40 -1.87 4.02
C ARG A 85 12.80 -1.57 4.54
N ASP A 86 13.81 -1.64 3.66
CA ASP A 86 15.22 -1.44 3.98
C ASP A 86 15.70 -0.01 3.67
N GLN A 87 14.89 0.78 2.96
CA GLN A 87 15.13 2.20 2.68
C GLN A 87 14.42 3.12 3.68
N ARG A 88 13.95 2.62 4.83
CA ARG A 88 13.55 3.53 5.90
C ARG A 88 14.84 4.18 6.38
N PRO A 89 15.03 5.51 6.21
CA PRO A 89 16.18 6.16 6.83
C PRO A 89 16.17 5.77 8.31
N ASP A 90 17.34 5.52 8.90
CA ASP A 90 17.42 5.39 10.35
C ASP A 90 16.65 6.55 10.97
N PRO A 91 15.80 6.30 12.00
CA PRO A 91 15.08 7.38 12.63
C PRO A 91 16.10 8.42 13.04
N GLU A 92 16.00 9.62 12.47
CA GLU A 92 16.87 10.72 12.85
C GLU A 92 16.86 10.79 14.38
N PRO A 93 18.04 10.94 15.02
CA PRO A 93 18.10 11.07 16.47
C PRO A 93 17.10 12.16 16.88
N PRO A 94 16.35 11.97 18.00
CA PRO A 94 15.31 12.90 18.39
C PRO A 94 15.87 14.32 18.36
N ARG A 95 15.40 15.12 17.40
CA ARG A 95 15.84 16.51 17.31
C ARG A 95 15.40 17.18 18.59
N ASP A 96 16.35 17.78 19.29
CA ASP A 96 16.05 18.57 20.48
C ASP A 96 14.99 19.62 20.13
N GLY A 97 13.88 19.61 20.88
CA GLY A 97 12.74 20.46 20.64
C GLY A 97 13.10 21.94 20.69
N GLU A 98 14.09 22.33 21.49
CA GLU A 98 14.57 23.70 21.56
C GLU A 98 15.22 24.14 20.25
N THR A 99 16.05 23.28 19.67
CA THR A 99 16.72 23.51 18.39
C THR A 99 15.71 23.63 17.24
N VAL A 100 14.71 22.74 17.21
CA VAL A 100 13.63 22.78 16.20
C VAL A 100 12.82 24.07 16.32
N MET A 101 12.46 24.46 17.55
CA MET A 101 11.70 25.68 17.80
C MET A 101 12.52 26.95 17.52
N ALA A 102 13.83 26.91 17.67
CA ALA A 102 14.72 28.01 17.29
C ALA A 102 14.77 28.18 15.77
N GLU A 103 14.90 27.08 15.02
CA GLU A 103 14.89 27.08 13.55
C GLU A 103 13.55 27.58 12.98
N ILE A 104 12.43 27.13 13.55
CA ILE A 104 11.09 27.60 13.17
C ILE A 104 10.96 29.10 13.44
N ARG A 105 11.37 29.58 14.62
CA ARG A 105 11.34 31.01 14.95
C ARG A 105 12.21 31.85 14.01
N GLN A 106 13.39 31.36 13.63
CA GLN A 106 14.27 32.05 12.69
C GLN A 106 13.66 32.15 11.29
N ARG A 107 13.05 31.06 10.78
CA ARG A 107 12.33 31.08 9.50
C ARG A 107 11.14 32.03 9.53
N LEU A 108 10.35 31.99 10.61
CA LEU A 108 9.21 32.90 10.78
C LEU A 108 9.65 34.36 10.89
N ALA A 109 10.79 34.65 11.55
CA ALA A 109 11.35 36.00 11.59
C ALA A 109 11.74 36.50 10.20
N THR A 110 12.34 35.64 9.37
CA THR A 110 12.72 35.99 7.99
C THR A 110 11.49 36.29 7.12
N ILE A 111 10.43 35.47 7.25
CA ILE A 111 9.17 35.69 6.53
C ILE A 111 8.50 36.98 7.00
N ARG A 112 8.46 37.18 8.32
CA ARG A 112 7.84 38.36 8.94
C ARG A 112 8.55 39.65 8.52
N ASP A 113 9.88 39.66 8.50
CA ASP A 113 10.66 40.83 8.13
C ASP A 113 10.37 41.28 6.69
N ARG A 114 10.35 40.33 5.76
CA ARG A 114 9.92 40.58 4.37
C ARG A 114 8.51 41.15 4.29
N GLN A 115 7.56 40.57 5.02
CA GLN A 115 6.18 41.05 5.04
C GLN A 115 6.07 42.47 5.62
N LEU A 116 6.82 42.79 6.67
CA LEU A 116 6.84 44.12 7.28
C LEU A 116 7.42 45.16 6.31
N HIS A 117 8.44 44.82 5.52
CA HIS A 117 8.93 45.68 4.45
C HIS A 117 7.89 45.90 3.33
N GLU A 118 7.16 44.85 2.92
CA GLU A 118 6.09 44.96 1.93
C GLU A 118 4.90 45.81 2.42
N ILE A 119 4.61 45.77 3.73
CA ILE A 119 3.59 46.61 4.37
C ILE A 119 4.09 48.04 4.56
N ALA A 120 5.36 48.22 4.96
CA ALA A 120 5.97 49.52 5.12
C ALA A 120 5.98 50.30 3.78
N ALA A 121 6.09 49.65 2.63
CA ALA A 121 6.02 50.36 1.35
C ALA A 121 4.66 51.03 1.04
N ASP A 122 3.57 50.65 1.74
CA ASP A 122 2.19 51.03 1.40
C ASP A 122 1.45 51.64 2.60
N PRO A 123 1.09 52.94 2.56
CA PRO A 123 0.47 53.64 3.69
C PRO A 123 -0.89 53.06 4.10
N ASP A 124 -1.68 52.52 3.17
CA ASP A 124 -2.98 51.93 3.49
C ASP A 124 -2.81 50.60 4.26
N LYS A 125 -1.75 49.85 3.93
CA LYS A 125 -1.41 48.61 4.65
C LYS A 125 -0.82 48.89 6.03
N ARG A 126 -0.03 49.96 6.21
CA ARG A 126 0.44 50.40 7.53
C ARG A 126 -0.76 50.70 8.44
N ALA A 127 -1.72 51.49 7.95
CA ALA A 127 -2.92 51.83 8.69
C ALA A 127 -3.76 50.59 9.05
N ALA A 128 -3.96 49.67 8.10
CA ALA A 128 -4.68 48.41 8.36
C ALA A 128 -3.96 47.53 9.41
N TRP A 129 -2.62 47.48 9.38
CA TRP A 129 -1.84 46.73 10.37
C TRP A 129 -1.97 47.34 11.77
N GLU A 130 -1.90 48.66 11.91
CA GLU A 130 -2.03 49.34 13.20
C GLU A 130 -3.41 49.14 13.85
N VAL A 131 -4.47 49.04 13.03
CA VAL A 131 -5.81 48.71 13.51
C VAL A 131 -5.89 47.29 14.08
N LEU A 132 -5.19 46.33 13.47
CA LEU A 132 -5.26 44.91 13.84
C LEU A 132 -4.29 44.50 14.95
N TYR A 133 -3.08 45.08 14.95
CA TYR A 133 -1.96 44.64 15.78
C TYR A 133 -1.38 45.74 16.68
N GLY A 134 -1.90 46.97 16.57
CA GLY A 134 -1.46 48.13 17.35
C GLY A 134 -0.30 48.92 16.69
N PRO A 135 0.15 50.02 17.33
CA PRO A 135 1.18 50.90 16.79
C PRO A 135 2.47 50.15 16.48
N HIS A 136 3.04 50.37 15.29
CA HIS A 136 4.28 49.75 14.86
C HIS A 136 5.29 50.79 14.38
N ASP A 137 6.57 50.57 14.69
CA ASP A 137 7.67 51.47 14.34
C ASP A 137 8.13 51.18 12.90
N TRP A 138 7.44 51.80 11.94
CA TRP A 138 7.65 51.59 10.50
C TRP A 138 8.99 52.12 9.98
N GLU A 139 9.64 53.06 10.68
CA GLU A 139 10.93 53.65 10.27
C GLU A 139 12.03 52.59 10.12
N LYS A 140 11.93 51.48 10.86
CA LYS A 140 12.86 50.33 10.78
C LYS A 140 12.73 49.50 9.51
N HIS A 141 11.61 49.63 8.80
CA HIS A 141 11.27 48.80 7.64
C HIS A 141 11.08 49.63 6.36
N GLU A 142 11.34 50.93 6.39
CA GLU A 142 11.35 51.76 5.19
C GLU A 142 12.58 51.45 4.31
N PRO A 143 12.42 51.38 2.98
CA PRO A 143 13.57 51.26 2.09
C PRO A 143 14.47 52.49 2.27
N ALA A 144 15.78 52.27 2.46
CA ALA A 144 16.74 53.37 2.48
C ALA A 144 16.60 54.20 1.18
N ALA A 145 16.45 55.52 1.35
CA ALA A 145 16.26 56.48 0.26
C ALA A 145 17.40 56.47 -0.76
#